data_AF-A0A1F7RYC1-F1
#
_entry.id   AF-A0A1F7RYC1-F1
#
_cell.length_a   1.000
_cell.length_b   1.000
_cell.length_c   1.000
_cell.angle_alpha   90.00
_cell.angle_beta   90.00
_cell.angle_gamma   90.00
#
_symmetry.space_group_name_H-M   'P 1'
#
loop_
_entity.id
_entity.type
_entity.pdbx_description
1 polymer ?
#
loop_
_entity_poly.entity_id
_entity_poly.type
_entity_poly.pdbx_seq_one_letter_code
_entity_poly.pdbx_strand_id
1 'polypeptide(L)'
;MKFLNFMKEQLPKIIFIILLNSSLICCSSVIPKEIRNQALKGVSLKELASNPAAYYGKTVILGGKVVVCRNLDGHGEIEVLQKPLGFRDRPKDRDYSEGKFIGI
;
A
#
# COMPACT_ATOMS: atom_id res chain seq x y z
N MET A 1 -22.23 48.42 -0.40
CA MET A 1 -21.08 48.28 0.53
C MET A 1 -21.25 47.20 1.60
N LYS A 2 -22.45 46.99 2.19
CA LYS A 2 -22.70 45.95 3.22
C LYS A 2 -22.41 44.50 2.79
N PHE A 3 -22.71 44.14 1.55
CA PHE A 3 -22.51 42.78 1.01
C PHE A 3 -21.03 42.38 0.91
N LEU A 4 -20.16 43.31 0.50
CA LEU A 4 -18.71 43.06 0.41
C LEU A 4 -18.07 42.83 1.79
N ASN A 5 -18.52 43.57 2.80
CA ASN A 5 -18.05 43.41 4.18
C ASN A 5 -18.54 42.08 4.79
N PHE A 6 -19.78 41.68 4.49
CA PHE A 6 -20.30 40.38 4.88
C PHE A 6 -19.48 39.23 4.27
N MET A 7 -19.15 39.30 2.98
CA MET A 7 -18.28 38.30 2.32
C MET A 7 -16.88 38.25 2.93
N LYS A 8 -16.29 39.40 3.30
CA LYS A 8 -14.97 39.47 3.96
C LYS A 8 -14.95 38.78 5.33
N GLU A 9 -16.03 38.87 6.10
CA GLU A 9 -16.12 38.20 7.41
C GLU A 9 -16.31 36.68 7.32
N GLN A 10 -16.97 36.21 6.26
CA GLN A 10 -17.19 34.77 6.05
C GLN A 10 -16.02 34.07 5.36
N LEU A 11 -15.20 34.81 4.60
CA LEU A 11 -14.02 34.29 3.89
C LEU A 11 -13.05 33.49 4.79
N PRO A 12 -12.61 33.97 5.98
CA PRO A 12 -11.71 33.21 6.84
C PRO A 12 -12.36 31.94 7.41
N LYS A 13 -13.67 31.95 7.65
CA LYS A 13 -14.41 30.75 8.12
C LYS A 13 -14.51 29.69 7.03
N ILE A 14 -14.76 30.10 5.78
CA ILE A 14 -14.77 29.19 4.63
C ILE A 14 -13.38 28.61 4.38
N ILE A 15 -12.33 29.43 4.44
CA ILE A 15 -10.94 28.96 4.33
C ILE A 15 -10.60 27.97 5.44
N PHE A 16 -11.01 28.22 6.68
CA PHE A 16 -10.81 27.31 7.80
C PHE A 16 -11.52 25.96 7.60
N ILE A 17 -12.77 25.97 7.11
CA ILE A 17 -13.52 24.74 6.80
C ILE A 17 -12.84 23.95 5.68
N ILE A 18 -12.33 24.62 4.63
CA ILE A 18 -11.62 23.97 3.53
C ILE A 18 -10.30 23.35 4.02
N LEU A 19 -9.54 24.08 4.85
CA LEU A 19 -8.28 23.59 5.44
C LEU A 19 -8.51 22.40 6.39
N LEU A 20 -9.63 22.38 7.12
CA LEU A 20 -9.97 21.28 8.01
C LEU A 20 -10.28 19.98 7.24
N ASN A 21 -11.02 20.10 6.13
CA ASN A 21 -11.46 18.95 5.33
C ASN A 21 -10.37 18.40 4.38
N SER A 22 -9.35 19.18 4.02
CA SER A 22 -8.28 18.75 3.11
C SER A 22 -7.36 17.66 3.71
N SER A 23 -7.35 17.52 5.03
CA SER A 23 -6.50 16.56 5.75
C SER A 23 -6.90 15.08 5.56
N LEU A 24 -8.11 14.81 5.07
CA LEU A 24 -8.67 13.44 5.01
C LEU A 24 -8.30 12.66 3.73
N ILE A 25 -7.79 13.33 2.69
CA ILE A 25 -7.62 12.71 1.36
C ILE A 25 -6.28 11.95 1.24
N CYS A 26 -5.34 12.19 2.15
CA CYS A 26 -3.97 11.73 1.94
C CYS A 26 -3.72 10.28 2.38
N CYS A 27 -4.71 9.52 2.89
CA CYS A 27 -4.50 8.27 3.64
C CYS A 27 -4.76 6.92 2.91
N SER A 28 -4.57 6.87 1.59
CA SER A 28 -4.80 5.61 0.85
C SER A 28 -3.58 4.67 0.84
N SER A 29 -3.83 3.38 1.03
CA SER A 29 -2.86 2.30 0.78
C SER A 29 -2.49 2.23 -0.71
N VAL A 30 -1.32 1.67 -1.02
CA VAL A 30 -0.92 1.35 -2.40
C VAL A 30 -1.71 0.17 -2.98
N ILE A 31 -2.41 -0.59 -2.12
CA ILE A 31 -3.24 -1.74 -2.52
C ILE A 31 -4.73 -1.37 -2.33
N PRO A 32 -5.60 -1.66 -3.33
CA PRO A 32 -7.05 -1.46 -3.23
C PRO A 32 -7.65 -2.08 -1.98
N LYS A 33 -8.70 -1.46 -1.43
CA LYS A 33 -9.33 -1.90 -0.17
C LYS A 33 -9.96 -3.29 -0.31
N GLU A 34 -10.51 -3.59 -1.48
CA GLU A 34 -11.18 -4.83 -1.82
C GLU A 34 -10.21 -6.02 -1.69
N ILE A 35 -9.02 -5.90 -2.29
CA ILE A 35 -7.96 -6.92 -2.22
C ILE A 35 -7.46 -7.09 -0.79
N ARG A 36 -7.25 -5.98 -0.06
CA ARG A 36 -6.81 -6.02 1.35
C ARG A 36 -7.82 -6.70 2.28
N ASN A 37 -9.12 -6.58 1.98
CA ASN A 37 -10.17 -7.25 2.75
C ASN A 37 -10.23 -8.76 2.49
N GLN A 38 -9.84 -9.20 1.28
CA GLN A 38 -9.78 -10.62 0.91
C GLN A 38 -8.48 -11.29 1.39
N ALA A 39 -7.42 -10.50 1.60
CA ALA A 39 -6.13 -10.99 2.01
C ALA A 39 -6.09 -11.46 3.47
N LEU A 40 -5.40 -12.58 3.70
CA LEU A 40 -4.98 -12.96 5.04
C LEU A 40 -4.00 -11.92 5.59
N LYS A 41 -4.25 -11.47 6.82
CA LYS A 41 -3.42 -10.48 7.50
C LYS A 41 -2.25 -11.16 8.22
N GLY A 42 -1.09 -10.53 8.17
CA GLY A 42 0.06 -10.91 9.00
C GLY A 42 0.81 -12.17 8.55
N VAL A 43 0.58 -12.66 7.33
CA VAL A 43 1.31 -13.81 6.78
C VAL A 43 2.73 -13.38 6.43
N SER A 44 3.73 -13.99 7.08
CA SER A 44 5.14 -13.80 6.73
C SER A 44 5.55 -14.66 5.53
N LEU A 45 6.60 -14.26 4.81
CA LEU A 45 7.14 -15.09 3.73
C LEU A 45 7.69 -16.40 4.29
N LYS A 46 8.30 -16.35 5.47
CA LYS A 46 8.87 -17.54 6.12
C LYS A 46 7.79 -18.57 6.48
N GLU A 47 6.64 -18.15 7.02
CA GLU A 47 5.51 -19.05 7.32
C GLU A 47 4.83 -19.57 6.07
N LEU A 48 4.70 -18.74 5.02
CA LEU A 48 4.16 -19.18 3.75
C LEU A 48 5.06 -20.23 3.10
N ALA A 49 6.38 -20.00 3.11
CA ALA A 49 7.36 -20.91 2.53
C ALA A 49 7.47 -22.23 3.29
N SER A 50 7.23 -22.25 4.61
CA SER A 50 7.29 -23.48 5.41
C SER A 50 6.10 -24.40 5.19
N ASN A 51 4.92 -23.86 4.87
CA ASN A 51 3.74 -24.65 4.53
C ASN A 51 2.87 -23.98 3.45
N PRO A 52 3.31 -24.00 2.17
CA PRO A 52 2.56 -23.35 1.09
C PRO A 52 1.16 -23.93 0.91
N ALA A 53 0.98 -25.22 1.21
CA ALA A 53 -0.28 -25.91 1.05
C ALA A 53 -1.41 -25.33 1.91
N ALA A 54 -1.08 -24.78 3.09
CA ALA A 54 -2.05 -24.13 3.97
C ALA A 54 -2.61 -22.82 3.40
N TYR A 55 -2.00 -22.28 2.35
CA TYR A 55 -2.36 -21.00 1.73
C TYR A 55 -2.96 -21.15 0.32
N TYR A 56 -3.16 -22.38 -0.18
CA TYR A 56 -3.82 -22.59 -1.47
C TYR A 56 -5.21 -21.93 -1.51
N GLY A 57 -5.48 -21.22 -2.61
CA GLY A 57 -6.74 -20.49 -2.83
C GLY A 57 -6.94 -19.27 -1.94
N LYS A 58 -5.97 -18.92 -1.08
CA LYS A 58 -6.04 -17.75 -0.19
C LYS A 58 -5.24 -16.60 -0.79
N THR A 59 -5.75 -15.39 -0.62
CA THR A 59 -5.02 -14.17 -0.99
C THR A 59 -4.05 -13.81 0.12
N VAL A 60 -2.80 -13.51 -0.23
CA VAL A 60 -1.77 -13.01 0.68
C VAL A 60 -1.13 -11.76 0.08
N ILE A 61 -0.65 -10.86 0.93
CA ILE A 61 0.06 -9.66 0.49
C ILE A 61 1.50 -9.76 0.98
N LEU A 62 2.43 -9.80 0.04
CA LEU A 62 3.87 -9.74 0.29
C LEU A 62 4.42 -8.46 -0.32
N GLY A 63 5.50 -7.95 0.25
CA GLY A 63 6.19 -6.76 -0.25
C GLY A 63 7.69 -6.97 -0.33
N GLY A 64 8.35 -6.14 -1.11
CA GLY A 64 9.80 -6.21 -1.27
C GLY A 64 10.34 -5.22 -2.29
N LYS A 65 11.65 -5.31 -2.50
CA LYS A 65 12.37 -4.57 -3.54
C LYS A 65 12.57 -5.49 -4.73
N VAL A 66 12.16 -5.05 -5.91
CA VAL A 66 12.46 -5.78 -7.15
C VAL A 66 13.98 -5.73 -7.37
N VAL A 67 14.59 -6.90 -7.55
CA VAL A 67 16.04 -7.03 -7.76
C VAL A 67 16.39 -7.47 -9.18
N VAL A 68 15.51 -8.21 -9.84
CA VAL A 68 15.67 -8.63 -11.24
C VAL A 68 14.30 -8.64 -11.92
N CYS A 69 14.26 -8.19 -13.17
CA CYS A 69 13.13 -8.42 -14.07
C CYS A 69 13.64 -9.23 -15.26
N ARG A 70 12.99 -10.34 -15.59
CA ARG A 70 13.28 -11.15 -16.78
C ARG A 70 12.06 -11.10 -17.69
N ASN A 71 12.29 -10.79 -18.96
CA ASN A 71 11.28 -10.95 -19.99
C ASN A 71 11.52 -12.29 -20.66
N LEU A 72 10.59 -13.22 -20.48
CA LEU A 72 10.65 -14.56 -21.05
C LEU A 72 9.59 -14.68 -22.16
N ASP A 73 9.77 -15.65 -23.05
CA ASP A 73 8.78 -15.89 -24.11
C ASP A 73 7.48 -16.40 -23.49
N GLY A 74 6.47 -15.53 -23.45
CA GLY A 74 5.13 -15.84 -22.94
C GLY A 74 4.80 -15.28 -21.56
N HIS A 75 5.78 -14.84 -20.77
CA HIS A 75 5.53 -14.19 -19.47
C HIS A 75 6.71 -13.34 -18.98
N GLY A 76 6.43 -12.43 -18.06
CA GLY A 76 7.46 -11.69 -17.33
C GLY A 76 7.69 -12.31 -15.96
N GLU A 77 8.93 -12.35 -15.50
CA GLU A 77 9.24 -12.71 -14.12
C GLU A 77 9.88 -11.54 -13.39
N ILE A 78 9.48 -11.35 -12.15
CA ILE A 78 10.14 -10.42 -11.23
C ILE A 78 10.70 -11.19 -10.04
N GLU A 79 11.99 -11.05 -9.80
CA GLU A 79 12.62 -11.52 -8.57
C GLU A 79 12.54 -10.40 -7.54
N VAL A 80 11.91 -10.68 -6.41
CA VAL A 80 11.65 -9.70 -5.35
C VAL A 80 12.42 -10.12 -4.10
N LEU A 81 13.29 -9.24 -3.61
CA LEU A 81 13.86 -9.35 -2.28
C LEU A 81 12.82 -8.91 -1.25
N GLN A 82 12.33 -9.85 -0.44
CA GLN A 82 11.24 -9.58 0.50
C GLN A 82 11.64 -8.50 1.51
N LYS A 83 10.70 -7.61 1.81
CA LYS A 83 10.78 -6.62 2.88
C LYS A 83 9.47 -6.62 3.65
N PRO A 84 9.51 -6.47 5.00
CA PRO A 84 8.29 -6.40 5.78
C PRO A 84 7.42 -5.22 5.36
N LEU A 85 6.11 -5.42 5.33
CA LEU A 85 5.15 -4.37 5.04
C LEU A 85 5.08 -3.37 6.20
N GLY A 86 5.01 -2.09 5.85
CA GLY A 86 4.87 -0.97 6.76
C GLY A 86 3.53 -0.27 6.59
N PHE A 87 3.53 1.02 6.92
CA PHE A 87 2.34 1.84 6.76
C PHE A 87 1.84 1.78 5.31
N ARG A 88 0.53 1.62 5.12
CA ARG A 88 -0.12 1.58 3.80
C ARG A 88 0.38 0.47 2.87
N ASP A 89 0.76 -0.66 3.46
CA ASP A 89 1.24 -1.84 2.72
C ASP A 89 2.47 -1.54 1.86
N ARG A 90 3.23 -0.49 2.21
CA ARG A 90 4.50 -0.18 1.55
C ARG A 90 5.62 -1.04 2.15
N PRO A 91 6.51 -1.61 1.32
CA PRO A 91 7.73 -2.25 1.80
C PRO A 91 8.55 -1.28 2.67
N LYS A 92 8.99 -1.73 3.84
CA LYS A 92 9.87 -0.95 4.72
C LYS A 92 11.29 -0.88 4.12
N ASP A 93 11.91 0.27 4.26
CA ASP A 93 13.32 0.48 3.93
C ASP A 93 14.21 0.03 5.10
N ARG A 94 14.25 -1.29 5.32
CA ARG A 94 15.03 -1.96 6.37
C ARG A 94 15.95 -2.96 5.69
N ASP A 95 17.16 -3.19 6.22
CA ASP A 95 18.09 -4.16 5.63
C ASP A 95 17.66 -5.63 5.84
N TYR A 96 16.75 -5.89 6.78
CA TYR A 96 16.23 -7.24 7.03
C TYR A 96 15.35 -7.78 5.89
N SER A 97 15.48 -9.06 5.59
CA SER A 97 14.68 -9.79 4.60
C SER A 97 14.50 -11.25 5.03
N GLU A 98 13.34 -11.82 4.74
CA GLU A 98 13.03 -13.24 4.96
C GLU A 98 13.43 -14.13 3.77
N GLY A 99 14.00 -13.55 2.71
CA GLY A 99 14.41 -14.26 1.50
C GLY A 99 13.95 -13.57 0.22
N LYS A 100 14.01 -14.31 -0.89
CA LYS A 100 13.52 -13.85 -2.19
C LYS A 100 12.34 -14.71 -2.64
N PHE A 101 11.48 -14.13 -3.45
CA PHE A 101 10.43 -14.85 -4.14
C PHE A 101 10.31 -14.35 -5.58
N ILE A 102 9.69 -15.17 -6.43
CA ILE A 102 9.46 -14.86 -7.84
C ILE A 102 7.97 -14.57 -8.02
N GLY A 103 7.66 -13.44 -8.63
CA GLY A 103 6.34 -13.14 -9.17
C GLY A 103 6.31 -13.39 -10.68
N ILE A 104 5.18 -13.87 -11.17
CA ILE A 104 4.88 -14.18 -12.58
C ILE A 104 3.65 -13.37 -12.99
#